data_AF-A0A957L930-F1
#
_entry.id   AF-A0A957L930-F1
#
_cell.length_a   1.000
_cell.length_b   1.000
_cell.length_c   1.000
_cell.angle_alpha   90.00
_cell.angle_beta   90.00
_cell.angle_gamma   90.00
#
_symmetry.space_group_name_H-M   'P 1'
#
loop_
_entity.id
_entity.type
_entity.pdbx_description
1 polymer ?
#
loop_
_entity_poly.entity_id
_entity_poly.type
_entity_poly.pdbx_seq_one_letter_code
_entity_poly.pdbx_strand_id
1 'polypeptide(L)'
;MRTFAIASWPLLVIALVAICSLPELGLTDQILARGDTFGYFYPYWDARNLALQAGQLPLWTNSLFMGAPLLGNPQLGTFYIPNWLTIGLVAPDAIRLSVLLHVFWAG
;
A
#
# COMPACT_ATOMS: atom_id res chain seq x y z
N MET A 1 3.99 3.44 -41.39
CA MET A 1 4.11 3.42 -39.91
C MET A 1 2.77 3.85 -39.32
N ARG A 2 1.93 2.93 -38.85
CA ARG A 2 0.69 3.27 -38.12
C ARG A 2 1.06 3.32 -36.65
N THR A 3 1.03 4.51 -36.06
CA THR A 3 1.07 4.70 -34.61
C THR A 3 -0.18 4.05 -34.03
N PHE A 4 -0.03 2.94 -33.31
CA PHE A 4 -1.07 2.42 -32.44
C PHE A 4 -1.19 3.38 -31.26
N ALA A 5 -1.99 4.43 -31.40
CA ALA A 5 -2.43 5.21 -30.25
C ALA A 5 -3.38 4.31 -29.44
N ILE A 6 -2.87 3.69 -28.38
CA ILE A 6 -3.71 3.00 -27.40
C ILE A 6 -4.54 4.09 -26.75
N ALA A 7 -5.86 4.05 -26.95
CA ALA A 7 -6.75 5.00 -26.32
C ALA A 7 -6.70 4.76 -24.81
N SER A 8 -6.34 5.78 -24.02
CA SER A 8 -6.13 5.66 -22.56
C SER A 8 -7.43 5.70 -21.76
N TRP A 9 -8.57 5.97 -22.39
CA TRP A 9 -9.87 6.06 -21.72
C TRP A 9 -10.27 4.81 -20.93
N PRO A 10 -9.92 3.56 -21.31
CA PRO A 10 -10.26 2.39 -20.49
C PRO A 10 -9.53 2.43 -19.14
N LEU A 11 -8.26 2.86 -19.11
CA LEU A 11 -7.49 2.99 -17.87
C LEU A 11 -8.11 4.05 -16.94
N LEU A 12 -8.64 5.14 -17.50
CA LEU A 12 -9.35 6.16 -16.73
C LEU A 12 -10.65 5.62 -16.13
N VAL A 13 -11.40 4.81 -16.90
CA VAL A 13 -12.63 4.17 -16.41
C VAL A 13 -12.31 3.19 -15.29
N ILE A 14 -11.28 2.34 -15.44
CA ILE A 14 -10.86 1.39 -14.41
C ILE A 14 -10.40 2.14 -13.16
N ALA A 15 -9.59 3.20 -13.29
CA ALA A 15 -9.16 4.02 -12.16
C ALA A 15 -10.35 4.65 -11.42
N LEU A 16 -11.33 5.18 -12.17
CA LEU A 16 -12.55 5.72 -11.59
C LEU A 16 -13.33 4.64 -10.83
N VAL A 17 -13.53 3.46 -11.44
CA VAL A 17 -14.20 2.32 -10.79
C VAL A 17 -13.46 1.88 -9.52
N ALA A 18 -12.13 1.80 -9.55
CA ALA A 18 -11.32 1.42 -8.40
C ALA A 18 -11.53 2.40 -7.23
N ILE A 19 -11.46 3.71 -7.49
CA ILE A 19 -11.67 4.75 -6.48
C ILE A 19 -13.12 4.74 -5.96
N CYS A 20 -14.11 4.57 -6.84
CA CYS A 20 -15.53 4.61 -6.48
C CYS A 20 -16.03 3.34 -5.78
N SER A 21 -15.37 2.19 -5.99
CA SER A 21 -15.78 0.91 -5.39
C SER A 21 -15.56 0.84 -3.88
N LEU A 22 -14.63 1.65 -3.35
CA LEU A 22 -14.31 1.79 -1.93
C LEU A 22 -14.38 3.27 -1.56
N PRO A 23 -15.57 3.90 -1.55
CA PRO A 23 -15.69 5.36 -1.52
C PRO A 23 -15.10 6.00 -0.25
N GLU A 24 -15.20 5.35 0.91
CA GLU A 24 -14.58 5.85 2.15
C GLU A 24 -13.05 5.90 2.02
N LEU A 25 -12.45 4.88 1.41
CA LEU A 25 -11.00 4.80 1.22
C LEU A 25 -10.52 5.57 -0.02
N GLY A 26 -11.35 5.70 -1.04
CA GLY A 26 -11.01 6.30 -2.33
C GLY A 26 -11.25 7.80 -2.38
N LEU A 27 -12.35 8.27 -1.79
CA LEU A 27 -12.86 9.64 -1.94
C LEU A 27 -12.80 10.49 -0.66
N THR A 28 -12.40 9.90 0.47
CA THR A 28 -12.27 10.62 1.75
C THR A 28 -10.89 10.39 2.38
N ASP A 29 -10.62 11.06 3.49
CA ASP A 29 -9.40 10.87 4.30
C ASP A 29 -9.60 9.88 5.46
N GLN A 30 -10.64 9.05 5.38
CA GLN A 30 -10.86 7.99 6.35
C GLN A 30 -9.82 6.88 6.21
N ILE A 31 -9.54 6.23 7.34
CA ILE A 31 -8.60 5.12 7.45
C ILE A 31 -9.34 3.85 7.89
N LEU A 32 -8.72 2.70 7.69
CA LEU A 32 -9.20 1.42 8.21
C LEU A 32 -8.89 1.32 9.72
N ALA A 33 -9.70 1.99 10.54
CA ALA A 33 -9.47 2.19 11.97
C ALA A 33 -9.88 1.00 12.88
N ARG A 34 -9.92 -0.23 12.36
CA ARG A 34 -10.33 -1.42 13.13
C ARG A 34 -9.48 -2.64 12.79
N GLY A 35 -9.50 -3.61 13.72
CA GLY A 35 -8.87 -4.92 13.57
C GLY A 35 -7.37 -4.84 13.35
N ASP A 36 -6.84 -5.84 12.65
CA ASP A 36 -5.41 -6.00 12.43
C ASP A 36 -4.83 -4.86 11.59
N THR A 37 -5.60 -4.25 10.69
CA THR A 37 -5.09 -3.12 9.89
C THR A 37 -4.64 -1.97 10.79
N PHE A 38 -5.46 -1.61 11.77
CA PHE A 38 -5.16 -0.51 12.68
C PHE A 38 -4.12 -0.90 13.74
N GLY A 39 -4.31 -2.04 14.40
CA GLY A 39 -3.46 -2.44 15.54
C GLY A 39 -2.13 -3.07 15.17
N TYR A 40 -2.02 -3.62 13.95
CA TYR A 40 -0.89 -4.44 13.53
C TYR A 40 -0.23 -3.89 12.25
N PHE A 41 -0.98 -3.73 11.16
CA PHE A 41 -0.39 -3.42 9.86
C PHE A 41 0.06 -1.97 9.71
N TYR A 42 -0.68 -0.97 10.23
CA TYR A 42 -0.20 0.41 10.15
C TYR A 42 1.16 0.60 10.85
N PRO A 43 1.34 0.17 12.12
CA PRO A 43 2.64 0.25 12.77
C PRO A 43 3.75 -0.54 12.06
N TYR A 44 3.44 -1.70 11.45
CA TYR A 44 4.41 -2.50 10.70
C TYR A 44 4.86 -1.79 9.43
N TRP A 45 3.92 -1.20 8.70
CA TRP A 45 4.18 -0.45 7.48
C TRP A 45 5.00 0.82 7.76
N ASP A 46 4.75 1.51 8.88
CA ASP A 46 5.58 2.65 9.30
C ASP A 46 7.02 2.22 9.60
N ALA A 47 7.21 1.15 10.40
CA ALA A 47 8.54 0.63 10.70
C ALA A 47 9.28 0.14 9.44
N ARG A 48 8.56 -0.50 8.52
CA ARG A 48 9.07 -0.90 7.20
C ARG A 48 9.52 0.31 6.39
N ASN A 49 8.66 1.31 6.28
CA ASN A 49 8.91 2.50 5.46
C ASN A 49 10.12 3.27 6.00
N LEU A 50 10.23 3.46 7.31
CA LEU A 50 11.40 4.08 7.92
C LEU A 50 12.71 3.35 7.60
N ALA A 51 12.73 2.02 7.71
CA ALA A 51 13.92 1.24 7.38
C ALA A 51 14.27 1.33 5.88
N LEU A 52 13.28 1.19 4.99
CA LEU A 52 13.49 1.25 3.55
C LEU A 52 13.92 2.65 3.08
N GLN A 53 13.35 3.72 3.65
CA GLN A 53 13.80 5.09 3.40
C GLN A 53 15.26 5.30 3.84
N ALA A 54 15.69 4.63 4.90
CA ALA A 54 17.08 4.63 5.36
C ALA A 54 18.01 3.71 4.54
N GLY A 55 17.51 3.07 3.47
CA GLY A 55 18.28 2.12 2.66
C GLY A 55 18.59 0.81 3.39
N GLN A 56 17.82 0.47 4.43
CA GLN A 56 18.00 -0.71 5.26
C GLN A 56 16.88 -1.71 5.02
N LEU A 57 17.19 -3.00 5.16
CA LEU A 57 16.15 -4.03 5.19
C LEU A 57 15.42 -3.98 6.54
N PRO A 58 14.08 -4.01 6.56
CA PRO A 58 13.30 -4.02 7.79
C PRO A 58 13.35 -5.42 8.41
N LEU A 59 14.36 -5.70 9.25
CA LEU A 59 14.56 -7.04 9.83
C LEU A 59 13.62 -7.32 11.01
N TRP A 60 13.62 -6.44 12.00
CA TRP A 60 12.92 -6.60 13.27
C TRP A 60 12.43 -5.23 13.76
N THR A 61 11.30 -5.20 14.45
CA THR A 61 10.86 -4.02 15.21
C THR A 61 10.72 -4.35 16.68
N ASN A 62 11.08 -3.40 17.55
CA ASN A 62 10.86 -3.50 19.01
C ASN A 62 9.61 -2.73 19.47
N SER A 63 8.93 -2.03 18.57
CA SER A 63 7.82 -1.13 18.92
C SER A 63 6.49 -1.83 19.17
N LEU A 64 6.39 -3.14 18.90
CA LEU A 64 5.13 -3.89 18.91
C LEU A 64 5.35 -5.28 19.53
N PHE A 65 4.41 -5.72 20.37
CA PHE A 65 4.37 -7.07 20.95
C PHE A 65 5.68 -7.57 21.57
N MET A 66 6.45 -6.68 22.22
CA MET A 66 7.79 -6.98 22.75
C MET A 66 8.83 -7.38 21.69
N GLY A 67 8.51 -7.17 20.42
CA GLY A 67 9.35 -7.43 19.28
C GLY A 67 8.65 -8.26 18.21
N ALA A 68 8.92 -7.95 16.93
CA ALA A 68 8.36 -8.71 15.82
C ALA A 68 9.29 -8.80 14.60
N PRO A 69 9.32 -9.95 13.89
CA PRO A 69 10.12 -10.13 12.69
C PRO A 69 9.44 -9.48 11.49
N LEU A 70 9.89 -8.29 11.09
CA LEU A 70 9.34 -7.57 9.95
C LEU A 70 9.65 -8.29 8.62
N LEU A 71 10.92 -8.62 8.36
CA LEU A 71 11.32 -9.26 7.10
C LEU A 71 10.73 -10.67 6.96
N GLY A 72 10.58 -11.36 8.08
CA GLY A 72 9.98 -12.68 8.15
C GLY A 72 8.47 -12.68 7.96
N ASN A 73 7.81 -11.52 8.00
CA ASN A 73 6.38 -11.42 7.78
C ASN A 73 6.07 -11.21 6.27
N PRO A 74 5.56 -12.22 5.56
CA PRO A 74 5.24 -12.08 4.14
C PRO A 74 4.12 -11.07 3.86
N GLN A 75 3.22 -10.83 4.82
CA GLN A 75 2.12 -9.86 4.67
C GLN A 75 2.62 -8.41 4.64
N LEU A 76 3.86 -8.16 5.09
CA LEU A 76 4.49 -6.85 5.00
C LEU A 76 4.87 -6.48 3.56
N GLY A 77 5.03 -7.49 2.70
CA GLY A 77 5.31 -7.32 1.28
C GLY A 77 6.61 -6.56 0.99
N THR A 78 7.64 -6.70 1.84
CA THR A 78 8.92 -5.99 1.70
C THR A 78 9.56 -6.19 0.32
N PHE A 79 9.46 -7.39 -0.24
CA PHE A 79 9.97 -7.71 -1.58
C PHE A 79 8.91 -7.63 -2.69
N TYR A 80 7.71 -7.16 -2.37
CA TYR A 80 6.67 -6.90 -3.37
C TYR A 80 6.92 -5.51 -3.97
N ILE A 81 7.59 -5.48 -5.11
CA ILE A 81 8.06 -4.25 -5.78
C ILE A 81 6.98 -3.15 -5.90
N PRO A 82 5.71 -3.45 -6.21
CA PRO A 82 4.64 -2.45 -6.15
C PRO A 82 4.54 -1.65 -4.85
N ASN A 83 4.76 -2.29 -3.69
CA ASN A 83 4.68 -1.60 -2.41
C ASN A 83 5.81 -0.57 -2.24
N TRP A 84 6.87 -0.63 -3.05
CA TRP A 84 7.96 0.34 -2.97
C TRP A 84 7.52 1.75 -3.40
N LEU A 85 6.47 1.84 -4.23
CA LEU A 85 5.82 3.11 -4.56
C LEU A 85 5.23 3.82 -3.33
N THR A 86 5.01 3.08 -2.23
CA THR A 86 4.39 3.58 -1.00
C THR A 86 5.39 3.94 0.11
N ILE A 87 6.69 3.74 -0.12
CA ILE A 87 7.73 3.90 0.92
C ILE A 87 7.74 5.30 1.53
N GLY A 88 7.49 6.33 0.72
CA GLY A 88 7.47 7.74 1.17
C GLY A 88 6.18 8.18 1.86
N LEU A 89 5.18 7.31 1.96
CA LEU A 89 3.87 7.63 2.53
C LEU A 89 3.79 7.18 3.99
N VAL A 90 2.93 7.85 4.77
CA VAL A 90 2.50 7.35 6.08
C VAL A 90 1.71 6.05 5.91
N ALA A 91 1.73 5.16 6.90
CA ALA A 91 1.13 3.84 6.74
C ALA A 91 -0.34 3.82 6.27
N PRO A 92 -1.24 4.70 6.74
CA PRO A 92 -2.62 4.72 6.24
C PRO A 92 -2.71 5.01 4.74
N ASP A 93 -1.97 6.00 4.25
CA ASP A 93 -1.92 6.35 2.83
C ASP A 93 -1.22 5.28 1.99
N ALA A 94 -0.18 4.68 2.55
CA ALA A 94 0.55 3.60 1.92
C ALA A 94 -0.36 2.37 1.69
N ILE A 95 -1.13 1.97 2.71
CA ILE A 95 -2.11 0.87 2.58
C ILE A 95 -3.26 1.28 1.67
N ARG A 96 -3.79 2.52 1.77
CA ARG A 96 -4.82 3.05 0.86
C ARG A 96 -4.39 2.92 -0.60
N LEU A 97 -3.20 3.41 -0.93
CA LEU A 97 -2.66 3.34 -2.29
C LEU A 97 -2.47 1.88 -2.73
N SER A 98 -1.95 1.02 -1.86
CA SER A 98 -1.78 -0.40 -2.16
C SER A 98 -3.12 -1.07 -2.47
N VAL A 99 -4.16 -0.86 -1.66
CA VAL A 99 -5.51 -1.41 -1.88
C VAL A 99 -6.08 -0.91 -3.20
N LEU A 100 -6.07 0.40 -3.44
CA LEU A 100 -6.61 0.98 -4.67
C LEU A 100 -5.87 0.50 -5.93
N LEU A 101 -4.54 0.34 -5.86
CA LEU A 101 -3.75 -0.23 -6.96
C LEU A 101 -4.14 -1.68 -7.25
N HIS A 102 -4.37 -2.50 -6.23
CA HIS A 102 -4.82 -3.89 -6.44
C HIS A 102 -6.22 -3.96 -7.06
N VAL A 103 -7.14 -3.09 -6.62
CA VAL A 103 -8.48 -3.01 -7.23
C VAL A 103 -8.38 -2.56 -8.68
N PHE A 104 -7.53 -1.56 -8.97
CA PHE A 104 -7.26 -1.11 -10.33
C PHE A 104 -6.67 -2.23 -11.20
N TRP A 105 -5.73 -3.03 -10.71
CA TRP A 105 -5.15 -4.14 -11.47
C TRP A 105 -6.06 -5.34 -11.68
N ALA A 106 -7.14 -5.43 -10.91
CA ALA A 106 -8.11 -6.48 -11.06
C ALA A 106 -9.06 -6.28 -12.27
N GLY A 107 -9.04 -5.11 -12.94
CA GLY A 107 -9.97 -4.75 -14.02
C GLY A 107 -9.35 -3.94 -15.14
#